data_AF-A0A6S6SKZ4-F1
#
_entry.id   AF-A0A6S6SKZ4-F1
#
_cell.length_a   1.000
_cell.length_b   1.000
_cell.length_c   1.000
_cell.angle_alpha   90.00
_cell.angle_beta   90.00
_cell.angle_gamma   90.00
#
_symmetry.space_group_name_H-M   'P 1'
#
loop_
_entity.id
_entity.type
_entity.pdbx_description
1 polymer ?
#
loop_
_entity_poly.entity_id
_entity_poly.type
_entity_poly.pdbx_seq_one_letter_code
_entity_poly.pdbx_strand_id
1 'polypeptide(L)'
;MVKVLDSKNSLYYEQFYPYKTNKKSSKKNISVLGVGGNIGDSIKTLKRLFFCLKAHKKIAIIQTSPILKNPPFGYLKQAYFYNAVIQIKTDFSATELLQFAHYVEKKFNRKRSFKNAPRTLDIDIITYNNDKFCYKKGINIPHPKYRGRPSVMIPLKLLK
;
A
#
# COMPACT_ATOMS: atom_id res chain seq x y z
N MET A 1 2.37 -19.35 -2.99
CA MET A 1 3.07 -19.99 -1.83
C MET A 1 2.73 -19.22 -0.56
N VAL A 2 2.52 -19.90 0.57
CA VAL A 2 2.23 -19.25 1.86
C VAL A 2 3.32 -19.59 2.88
N LYS A 3 3.83 -18.60 3.61
CA LYS A 3 4.80 -18.77 4.70
C LYS A 3 4.19 -18.24 6.00
N VAL A 4 4.01 -19.09 7.00
CA VAL A 4 3.58 -18.68 8.34
C VAL A 4 4.76 -18.00 9.04
N LEU A 5 4.52 -16.82 9.64
CA LEU A 5 5.52 -16.09 10.43
C LEU A 5 5.35 -16.37 11.93
N ASP A 6 4.10 -16.36 12.37
CA ASP A 6 3.68 -16.65 13.74
C ASP A 6 2.18 -17.04 13.75
N SER A 7 1.59 -17.17 14.94
CA SER A 7 0.18 -17.57 15.11
C SER A 7 -0.86 -16.62 14.50
N LYS A 8 -0.47 -15.38 14.17
CA LYS A 8 -1.36 -14.32 13.67
C LYS A 8 -0.96 -13.79 12.30
N ASN A 9 0.27 -14.03 11.86
CA ASN A 9 0.84 -13.44 10.66
C ASN A 9 1.27 -14.48 9.64
N SER A 10 0.96 -14.25 8.37
CA SER A 10 1.41 -15.12 7.27
C SER A 10 1.73 -14.29 6.02
N LEU A 11 2.75 -14.68 5.28
CA LEU A 11 3.13 -14.09 4.00
C LEU A 11 2.58 -14.92 2.84
N TYR A 12 1.96 -14.24 1.90
CA TYR A 12 1.46 -14.79 0.64
C TYR A 12 2.39 -14.29 -0.48
N TYR A 13 2.92 -15.24 -1.23
CA TYR A 13 3.75 -15.02 -2.42
C TYR A 13 2.89 -15.31 -3.63
N GLU A 14 2.55 -14.26 -4.33
CA GLU A 14 1.57 -14.23 -5.41
C GLU A 14 2.16 -13.52 -6.63
N GLN A 15 1.51 -13.67 -7.78
CA GLN A 15 1.92 -12.94 -8.98
C GLN A 15 1.95 -11.43 -8.69
N PHE A 16 3.12 -10.82 -8.94
CA PHE A 16 3.46 -9.41 -8.67
C PHE A 16 3.67 -9.02 -7.21
N TYR A 17 3.68 -9.98 -6.28
CA TYR A 17 3.92 -9.75 -4.84
C TYR A 17 4.75 -10.93 -4.26
N PRO A 18 6.10 -10.85 -4.29
CA PRO A 18 6.90 -9.68 -4.68
C PRO A 18 7.08 -9.53 -6.20
N TYR A 19 7.42 -8.32 -6.60
CA TYR A 19 7.82 -7.91 -7.95
C TYR A 19 9.03 -7.00 -7.81
N LYS A 20 9.95 -7.05 -8.78
CA LYS A 20 11.04 -6.08 -8.92
C LYS A 20 11.31 -5.84 -10.40
N THR A 21 11.50 -4.59 -10.78
CA THR A 21 11.89 -4.23 -12.14
C THR A 21 13.37 -3.94 -12.22
N ASN A 22 14.01 -4.38 -13.31
CA ASN A 22 15.38 -3.98 -13.65
C ASN A 22 15.40 -2.71 -14.52
N LYS A 23 14.23 -2.25 -14.98
CA LYS A 23 14.11 -1.07 -15.84
C LYS A 23 14.30 0.20 -15.01
N LYS A 24 15.25 1.04 -15.42
CA LYS A 24 15.37 2.39 -14.88
C LYS A 24 14.15 3.22 -15.30
N SER A 25 13.71 4.11 -14.42
CA SER A 25 12.64 5.07 -14.69
C SER A 25 13.18 6.48 -14.50
N SER A 26 12.91 7.35 -15.49
CA SER A 26 13.25 8.79 -15.52
C SER A 26 12.32 9.67 -14.68
N LYS A 27 11.24 9.09 -14.13
CA LYS A 27 10.29 9.79 -13.25
C LYS A 27 10.99 10.42 -12.04
N LYS A 28 10.54 11.62 -11.67
CA LYS A 28 11.27 12.53 -10.76
C LYS A 28 11.24 12.12 -9.29
N ASN A 29 10.10 11.66 -8.80
CA ASN A 29 9.89 11.41 -7.36
C ASN A 29 9.90 9.91 -7.05
N ILE A 30 10.23 9.56 -5.82
CA ILE A 30 10.16 8.19 -5.29
C ILE A 30 9.21 8.14 -4.10
N SER A 31 8.40 7.11 -4.00
CA SER A 31 7.46 6.96 -2.89
C SER A 31 7.26 5.49 -2.53
N VAL A 32 7.06 5.22 -1.25
CA VAL A 32 6.57 3.92 -0.77
C VAL A 32 5.11 4.07 -0.39
N LEU A 33 4.27 3.27 -1.01
CA LEU A 33 2.85 3.16 -0.72
C LEU A 33 2.61 1.93 0.16
N GLY A 34 1.83 2.10 1.23
CA GLY A 34 1.22 1.01 1.98
C GLY A 34 -0.15 0.74 1.39
N VAL A 35 -0.44 -0.51 1.05
CA VAL A 35 -1.69 -0.90 0.42
C VAL A 35 -2.32 -2.06 1.17
N GLY A 36 -3.64 -2.06 1.32
CA GLY A 36 -4.30 -3.18 1.98
C GLY A 36 -5.82 -3.16 1.98
N GLY A 37 -6.41 -4.30 2.32
CA GLY A 37 -7.85 -4.48 2.36
C GLY A 37 -8.26 -5.78 3.04
N ASN A 38 -9.52 -5.85 3.45
CA ASN A 38 -10.09 -7.02 4.13
C ASN A 38 -11.55 -7.34 3.72
N ILE A 39 -12.08 -6.67 2.69
CA ILE A 39 -13.40 -6.98 2.12
C ILE A 39 -13.20 -7.74 0.81
N GLY A 40 -13.87 -8.89 0.69
CA GLY A 40 -13.83 -9.73 -0.51
C GLY A 40 -12.47 -10.40 -0.72
N ASP A 41 -12.12 -10.63 -1.98
CA ASP A 41 -10.82 -11.19 -2.35
C ASP A 41 -9.76 -10.07 -2.39
N SER A 42 -9.13 -9.84 -1.23
CA SER A 42 -8.08 -8.83 -1.09
C SER A 42 -6.84 -9.12 -1.95
N ILE A 43 -6.49 -10.39 -2.18
CA ILE A 43 -5.34 -10.76 -3.01
C ILE A 43 -5.61 -10.37 -4.46
N LYS A 44 -6.79 -10.72 -5.00
CA LYS A 44 -7.22 -10.30 -6.34
C LYS A 44 -7.34 -8.78 -6.45
N THR A 45 -7.77 -8.12 -5.38
CA THR A 45 -7.80 -6.65 -5.30
C THR A 45 -6.41 -6.03 -5.42
N LEU A 46 -5.42 -6.55 -4.70
CA LEU A 46 -4.03 -6.09 -4.80
C LEU A 46 -3.43 -6.38 -6.20
N LYS A 47 -3.70 -7.54 -6.80
CA LYS A 47 -3.31 -7.82 -8.20
C LYS A 47 -3.90 -6.80 -9.17
N ARG A 48 -5.18 -6.45 -9.04
CA ARG A 48 -5.83 -5.41 -9.85
C ARG A 48 -5.23 -4.03 -9.62
N LEU A 49 -4.86 -3.70 -8.38
CA LEU A 49 -4.17 -2.45 -8.05
C LEU A 49 -2.82 -2.37 -8.78
N PHE A 50 -2.03 -3.44 -8.77
CA PHE A 50 -0.76 -3.49 -9.50
C PHE A 50 -0.94 -3.12 -10.98
N PHE A 51 -1.91 -3.70 -11.67
CA PHE A 51 -2.19 -3.37 -13.07
C PHE A 51 -2.69 -1.93 -13.24
N CYS A 52 -3.53 -1.42 -12.33
CA CYS A 52 -4.00 -0.04 -12.35
C CYS A 52 -2.85 0.96 -12.22
N LEU A 53 -1.88 0.70 -11.34
CA LEU A 53 -0.68 1.53 -11.16
C LEU A 53 0.24 1.42 -12.37
N LYS A 54 0.47 0.20 -12.87
CA LYS A 54 1.35 -0.07 -14.03
C LYS A 54 0.87 0.59 -15.31
N ALA A 55 -0.45 0.71 -15.50
CA ALA A 55 -1.04 1.35 -16.68
C ALA A 55 -0.95 2.89 -16.65
N HIS A 56 -0.67 3.51 -15.50
CA HIS A 56 -0.69 4.96 -15.38
C HIS A 56 0.63 5.60 -15.83
N LYS A 57 0.61 6.47 -16.85
CA LYS A 57 1.82 7.08 -17.46
C LYS A 57 2.77 7.75 -16.47
N LYS A 58 2.23 8.40 -15.42
CA LYS A 58 2.99 9.07 -14.35
C LYS A 58 3.50 8.13 -13.25
N ILE A 59 3.28 6.81 -13.31
CA ILE A 59 3.75 5.85 -12.29
C ILE A 59 4.66 4.80 -12.93
N ALA A 60 5.74 4.44 -12.24
CA ALA A 60 6.56 3.27 -12.54
C ALA A 60 6.71 2.46 -11.25
N ILE A 61 6.28 1.21 -11.26
CA ILE A 61 6.46 0.30 -10.12
C ILE A 61 7.91 -0.18 -10.12
N ILE A 62 8.62 0.08 -9.01
CA ILE A 62 10.01 -0.33 -8.83
C ILE A 62 10.05 -1.72 -8.22
N GLN A 63 9.32 -1.90 -7.12
CA GLN A 63 9.21 -3.19 -6.44
C GLN A 63 7.98 -3.28 -5.55
N THR A 64 7.61 -4.50 -5.18
CA THR A 64 6.57 -4.81 -4.20
C THR A 64 7.07 -5.83 -3.19
N SER A 65 6.53 -5.78 -1.97
CA SER A 65 6.75 -6.83 -0.98
C SER A 65 5.87 -8.06 -1.27
N PRO A 66 6.08 -9.19 -0.57
CA PRO A 66 5.03 -10.19 -0.39
C PRO A 66 3.78 -9.57 0.30
N ILE A 67 2.65 -10.24 0.20
CA ILE A 67 1.41 -9.83 0.89
C ILE A 67 1.41 -10.40 2.30
N LEU A 68 1.30 -9.54 3.31
CA LEU A 68 1.11 -9.93 4.70
C LEU A 68 -0.38 -10.06 5.02
N LYS A 69 -0.80 -11.22 5.50
CA LYS A 69 -2.06 -11.39 6.22
C LYS A 69 -1.82 -11.15 7.71
N ASN A 70 -2.52 -10.19 8.31
CA ASN A 70 -2.40 -9.84 9.73
C ASN A 70 -3.77 -9.44 10.34
N PRO A 71 -3.94 -9.54 11.67
CA PRO A 71 -5.20 -9.19 12.33
C PRO A 71 -5.55 -7.70 12.17
N PRO A 72 -6.84 -7.35 12.30
CA PRO A 72 -7.29 -5.96 12.29
C PRO A 72 -6.77 -5.18 13.51
N PHE A 73 -6.70 -3.85 13.36
CA PHE A 73 -6.38 -2.92 14.44
C PHE A 73 -7.52 -1.93 14.66
N GLY A 74 -7.79 -1.59 15.92
CA GLY A 74 -8.90 -0.72 16.30
C GLY A 74 -10.22 -1.49 16.39
N TYR A 75 -10.99 -1.52 15.30
CA TYR A 75 -12.24 -2.29 15.26
C TYR A 75 -11.92 -3.78 15.04
N LEU A 76 -12.15 -4.65 16.04
CA LEU A 76 -11.67 -6.04 15.97
C LEU A 76 -12.66 -7.02 15.35
N LYS A 77 -13.96 -6.70 15.32
CA LYS A 77 -15.02 -7.55 14.74
C LYS A 77 -15.05 -7.44 13.21
N GLN A 78 -13.93 -7.76 12.56
CA GLN A 78 -13.76 -7.77 11.11
C GLN A 78 -12.72 -8.80 10.66
N ALA A 79 -12.71 -9.12 9.38
CA ALA A 79 -11.75 -10.05 8.79
C ALA A 79 -10.30 -9.53 8.89
N TYR A 80 -9.35 -10.46 8.80
CA TYR A 80 -7.92 -10.17 8.72
C TYR A 80 -7.62 -9.33 7.47
N PHE A 81 -6.64 -8.44 7.59
CA PHE A 81 -6.17 -7.63 6.48
C PHE A 81 -5.11 -8.35 5.68
N TYR A 82 -5.12 -8.10 4.37
CA TYR A 82 -4.02 -8.39 3.46
C TYR A 82 -3.35 -7.07 3.10
N ASN A 83 -2.12 -6.88 3.56
CA ASN A 83 -1.33 -5.66 3.39
C ASN A 83 -0.06 -5.94 2.60
N ALA A 84 0.38 -4.98 1.79
CA ALA A 84 1.67 -5.00 1.12
C ALA A 84 2.24 -3.58 1.06
N VAL A 85 3.51 -3.46 0.68
CA VAL A 85 4.09 -2.17 0.29
C VAL A 85 4.51 -2.21 -1.18
N ILE A 86 4.41 -1.06 -1.84
CA ILE A 86 4.77 -0.85 -3.23
C ILE A 86 5.70 0.36 -3.29
N GLN A 87 6.93 0.17 -3.75
CA GLN A 87 7.82 1.27 -4.07
C GLN A 87 7.60 1.69 -5.52
N ILE A 88 7.34 2.97 -5.74
CA ILE A 88 7.11 3.56 -7.05
C ILE A 88 8.08 4.71 -7.30
N LYS A 89 8.37 4.97 -8.58
CA LYS A 89 8.73 6.30 -9.04
C LYS A 89 7.53 6.99 -9.69
N THR A 90 7.39 8.29 -9.50
CA THR A 90 6.24 9.06 -10.02
C THR A 90 6.59 10.48 -10.44
N ASP A 91 5.83 11.03 -11.39
CA ASP A 91 5.86 12.46 -11.75
C ASP A 91 4.74 13.27 -11.07
N PHE A 92 3.90 12.62 -10.26
CA PHE A 92 3.01 13.35 -9.37
C PHE A 92 3.84 14.08 -8.31
N SER A 93 3.35 15.22 -7.85
CA SER A 93 3.67 15.80 -6.53
C SER A 93 3.03 14.97 -5.41
N ALA A 94 3.43 15.20 -4.15
CA ALA A 94 2.85 14.50 -3.01
C ALA A 94 1.33 14.71 -2.89
N THR A 95 0.85 15.92 -3.20
CA THR A 95 -0.59 16.24 -3.15
C THR A 95 -1.35 15.56 -4.29
N GLU A 96 -0.81 15.58 -5.52
CA GLU A 96 -1.43 14.86 -6.65
C GLU A 96 -1.44 13.34 -6.41
N LEU A 97 -0.37 12.80 -5.80
CA LEU A 97 -0.31 11.38 -5.47
C LEU A 97 -1.37 10.98 -4.43
N LEU A 98 -1.64 11.84 -3.43
CA LEU A 98 -2.73 11.60 -2.47
C LEU A 98 -4.09 11.61 -3.19
N GLN A 99 -4.34 12.60 -4.03
CA GLN A 99 -5.59 12.70 -4.80
C GLN A 99 -5.78 11.46 -5.69
N PHE A 100 -4.71 11.02 -6.34
CA PHE A 100 -4.71 9.80 -7.13
C PHE A 100 -4.99 8.56 -6.28
N ALA A 101 -4.39 8.44 -5.09
CA ALA A 101 -4.67 7.35 -4.15
C ALA A 101 -6.16 7.30 -3.78
N HIS A 102 -6.76 8.43 -3.41
CA HIS A 102 -8.20 8.51 -3.10
C HIS A 102 -9.09 8.18 -4.31
N TYR A 103 -8.71 8.62 -5.51
CA TYR A 103 -9.41 8.25 -6.74
C TYR A 103 -9.38 6.74 -6.98
N VAL A 104 -8.23 6.10 -6.81
CA VAL A 104 -8.09 4.65 -6.96
C VAL A 104 -8.91 3.92 -5.89
N GLU A 105 -8.86 4.33 -4.62
CA GLU A 105 -9.69 3.76 -3.57
C GLU A 105 -11.19 3.80 -3.92
N LYS A 106 -11.67 4.94 -4.43
CA LYS A 106 -13.06 5.08 -4.89
C LYS A 106 -13.38 4.14 -6.04
N LYS A 107 -12.49 4.02 -7.04
CA LYS A 107 -12.62 3.06 -8.15
C LYS A 107 -12.66 1.59 -7.69
N PHE A 108 -12.05 1.31 -6.54
CA PHE A 108 -12.05 0.01 -5.90
C PHE A 108 -13.15 -0.13 -4.83
N ASN A 109 -14.17 0.72 -4.88
CA ASN A 109 -15.36 0.67 -4.02
C ASN A 109 -15.10 0.84 -2.52
N ARG A 110 -14.04 1.59 -2.14
CA ARG A 110 -13.81 1.92 -0.73
C ARG A 110 -14.97 2.79 -0.20
N LYS A 111 -15.62 2.34 0.88
CA LYS A 111 -16.62 3.10 1.64
C LYS A 111 -16.03 3.52 2.99
N ARG A 112 -16.24 4.78 3.39
CA ARG A 112 -15.77 5.34 4.67
C ARG A 112 -16.96 5.54 5.62
N SER A 113 -17.46 4.44 6.20
CA SER A 113 -18.64 4.47 7.08
C SER A 113 -18.34 4.92 8.51
N PHE A 114 -17.30 4.35 9.12
CA PHE A 114 -16.85 4.71 10.47
C PHE A 114 -15.33 4.53 10.62
N LYS A 115 -14.78 5.03 11.73
CA LYS A 115 -13.34 4.94 12.04
C LYS A 115 -12.91 3.47 12.11
N ASN A 116 -11.85 3.10 11.37
CA ASN A 116 -11.32 1.73 11.27
C ASN A 116 -12.28 0.69 10.65
N ALA A 117 -13.30 1.12 9.92
CA ALA A 117 -14.20 0.23 9.20
C ALA A 117 -13.45 -0.70 8.21
N PRO A 118 -13.99 -1.91 7.94
CA PRO A 118 -13.52 -2.77 6.86
C PRO A 118 -13.47 -2.02 5.53
N ARG A 119 -12.52 -2.39 4.67
CA ARG A 119 -12.32 -1.72 3.37
C ARG A 119 -11.86 -2.69 2.30
N THR A 120 -12.31 -2.43 1.08
CA THR A 120 -11.88 -3.12 -0.13
C THR A 120 -10.41 -2.82 -0.46
N LEU A 121 -10.04 -1.54 -0.39
CA LEU A 121 -8.68 -1.07 -0.60
C LEU A 121 -8.43 0.22 0.20
N ASP A 122 -7.23 0.32 0.76
CA ASP A 122 -6.63 1.47 1.42
C ASP A 122 -5.26 1.71 0.78
N ILE A 123 -4.92 2.96 0.48
CA ILE A 123 -3.63 3.36 -0.06
C ILE A 123 -3.09 4.53 0.80
N ASP A 124 -2.08 4.23 1.60
CA ASP A 124 -1.35 5.20 2.42
C ASP A 124 -0.01 5.56 1.76
N ILE A 125 0.32 6.85 1.70
CA ILE A 125 1.67 7.30 1.33
C ILE A 125 2.56 7.20 2.58
N ILE A 126 3.47 6.23 2.62
CA ILE A 126 4.36 5.98 3.76
C ILE A 126 5.54 6.92 3.75
N THR A 127 6.21 7.01 2.60
CA THR A 127 7.32 7.93 2.35
C THR A 127 7.16 8.59 0.99
N TYR A 128 7.75 9.77 0.84
CA TYR A 128 7.79 10.49 -0.41
C TYR A 128 9.09 11.29 -0.47
N ASN A 129 9.95 10.97 -1.43
CA ASN A 129 11.34 11.42 -1.49
C ASN A 129 12.06 11.23 -0.13
N ASN A 130 13.01 12.12 0.19
CA ASN A 130 13.66 12.19 1.50
C ASN A 130 13.00 13.22 2.43
N ASP A 131 11.82 13.70 2.05
CA ASP A 131 11.27 14.91 2.62
C ASP A 131 10.40 14.64 3.85
N LYS A 132 10.48 15.55 4.82
CA LYS A 132 9.50 15.67 5.90
C LYS A 132 8.53 16.78 5.51
N PHE A 133 7.31 16.42 5.12
CA PHE A 133 6.27 17.40 4.80
C PHE A 133 5.06 17.24 5.70
N CYS A 134 4.60 18.36 6.25
CA CYS A 134 3.26 18.49 6.81
C CYS A 134 2.50 19.47 5.92
N TYR A 135 1.59 18.99 5.07
CA TYR A 135 0.74 19.87 4.30
C TYR A 135 -0.48 20.27 5.13
N LYS A 136 -0.89 21.55 5.04
CA LYS A 136 -2.10 22.11 5.65
C LYS A 136 -3.41 21.34 5.33
N LYS A 137 -3.40 20.39 4.38
CA LYS A 137 -4.56 19.58 3.95
C LYS A 137 -4.53 18.11 4.42
N GLY A 138 -3.75 17.78 5.45
CA GLY A 138 -3.82 16.46 6.12
C GLY A 138 -2.87 15.38 5.59
N ILE A 139 -1.88 15.75 4.77
CA ILE A 139 -0.76 14.85 4.41
C ILE A 139 0.36 15.07 5.43
N ASN A 140 0.63 14.04 6.23
CA ASN A 140 1.81 13.97 7.08
C ASN A 140 2.75 12.91 6.52
N ILE A 141 3.93 13.31 6.04
CA ILE A 141 4.94 12.40 5.48
C ILE A 141 6.26 12.56 6.26
N PRO A 142 6.87 11.46 6.73
CA PRO A 142 6.36 10.08 6.65
C PRO A 142 5.11 9.89 7.52
N HIS A 143 4.21 8.97 7.14
CA HIS A 143 2.93 8.77 7.83
C HIS A 143 3.15 8.58 9.34
N PRO A 144 2.71 9.46 10.26
CA PRO A 144 3.24 9.56 11.63
C PRO A 144 3.27 8.25 12.42
N LYS A 145 2.30 7.37 12.17
CA LYS A 145 2.14 6.08 12.87
C LYS A 145 2.75 4.88 12.15
N TYR A 146 3.46 5.04 11.03
CA TYR A 146 3.90 3.90 10.21
C TYR A 146 4.89 2.99 10.94
N ARG A 147 5.81 3.57 11.73
CA ARG A 147 6.84 2.82 12.48
C ARG A 147 6.27 1.85 13.51
N GLY A 148 5.10 2.17 14.07
CA GLY A 148 4.40 1.32 15.05
C GLY A 148 3.38 0.36 14.43
N ARG A 149 3.28 0.27 13.10
CA ARG A 149 2.31 -0.58 12.41
C ARG A 149 2.99 -1.81 11.81
N PRO A 150 2.80 -3.02 12.39
CA PRO A 150 3.32 -4.26 11.80
C PRO A 150 2.88 -4.49 10.36
N SER A 151 1.64 -4.08 10.04
CA SER A 151 1.06 -4.15 8.69
C SER A 151 1.83 -3.36 7.62
N VAL A 152 2.68 -2.40 8.03
CA VAL A 152 3.58 -1.65 7.15
C VAL A 152 5.02 -2.11 7.33
N MET A 153 5.48 -2.22 8.58
CA MET A 153 6.89 -2.49 8.88
C MET A 153 7.36 -3.88 8.46
N ILE A 154 6.53 -4.91 8.61
CA ILE A 154 6.89 -6.27 8.19
C ILE A 154 7.05 -6.31 6.66
N PRO A 155 6.07 -5.86 5.85
CA PRO A 155 6.25 -5.77 4.39
C PRO A 155 7.43 -4.89 3.97
N LEU A 156 7.64 -3.76 4.65
CA LEU A 156 8.71 -2.81 4.32
C LEU A 156 10.11 -3.42 4.46
N LYS A 157 10.34 -4.21 5.51
CA LYS A 157 11.59 -4.95 5.73
C LYS A 157 11.86 -6.03 4.68
N LEU A 158 10.84 -6.41 3.89
CA LEU A 158 10.92 -7.46 2.87
C LEU A 158 11.07 -6.91 1.44
N LEU A 159 11.13 -5.59 1.26
CA LEU A 159 11.57 -4.99 -0.01
C LEU A 159 13.02 -5.40 -0.28
N LYS A 160 13.33 -5.78 -1.52
CA LYS A 160 14.63 -6.33 -1.95
C LYS A 160 15.28 -5.49 -3.01
#